data_AF-A0A8H7L871-F1
#
_entry.id   AF-A0A8H7L871-F1
#
_cell.length_a   1.000
_cell.length_b   1.000
_cell.length_c   1.000
_cell.angle_alpha   90.00
_cell.angle_beta   90.00
_cell.angle_gamma   90.00
#
_symmetry.space_group_name_H-M   'P 1'
#
loop_
_entity.id
_entity.type
_entity.pdbx_description
1 polymer ?
#
loop_
_entity_poly.entity_id
_entity_poly.type
_entity_poly.pdbx_seq_one_letter_code
_entity_poly.pdbx_strand_id
1 'polypeptide(L)'
;MNPVSIYKYYKNLTAIEFSDSANTPENFVVFIGGLTDGFLTVPYVPLLAKEICGQLHGRWALVQALISSSYLGFGTGSLSRDAEELSKLVAYLRKQRGSDSSKIVLMGHSTGCQDTMEYLTGTHEFEHISRLDGAILQAPISDVEACEYLDTEKQLPGLLAIAEKLIGEGKSEELLPVSSFDLTFGAPTTAYQTAMMIFFCLTLNDSVLEKTFGKVKVPLLALQGSKDGAVPPYVDMATLMNRWRKFAERWSSLSCIVLGADHNLSEDSDAGAVDILIEKVISFIKKEFQ
;
A
#
# COMPACT_ATOMS: atom_id res chain seq x y z
N MET A 1 23.66 -9.09 -1.60
CA MET A 1 22.83 -8.04 -0.96
C MET A 1 23.36 -6.71 -1.44
N ASN A 2 22.51 -5.84 -1.98
CA ASN A 2 22.91 -4.46 -2.25
C ASN A 2 23.23 -3.78 -0.91
N PRO A 3 24.17 -2.82 -0.89
CA PRO A 3 24.30 -1.94 0.26
C PRO A 3 22.95 -1.32 0.62
N VAL A 4 22.71 -1.11 1.91
CA VAL A 4 21.51 -0.42 2.39
C VAL A 4 21.90 0.79 3.21
N SER A 5 21.19 1.89 2.99
CA SER A 5 21.25 3.08 3.83
C SER A 5 20.01 3.11 4.71
N ILE A 6 20.21 3.19 6.03
CA ILE A 6 19.10 3.32 6.98
C ILE A 6 19.14 4.74 7.54
N TYR A 7 18.01 5.45 7.46
CA TYR A 7 17.91 6.80 7.98
C TYR A 7 16.60 7.05 8.71
N LYS A 8 16.67 7.99 9.64
CA LYS A 8 15.53 8.51 10.39
C LYS A 8 14.99 9.73 9.67
N TYR A 9 13.80 9.63 9.08
CA TYR A 9 13.25 10.71 8.24
C TYR A 9 12.35 11.66 9.03
N TYR A 10 11.71 11.21 10.11
CA TYR A 10 10.84 12.04 10.96
C TYR A 10 10.69 11.47 12.37
N LYS A 11 10.95 12.27 13.42
CA LYS A 11 10.87 11.85 14.83
C LYS A 11 11.57 10.50 15.09
N ASN A 12 10.80 9.41 15.26
CA ASN A 12 11.25 8.05 15.51
C ASN A 12 11.03 7.10 14.31
N LEU A 13 10.56 7.63 13.17
CA LEU A 13 10.28 6.88 11.95
C LEU A 13 11.54 6.75 11.10
N THR A 14 11.70 5.56 10.52
CA THR A 14 12.90 5.17 9.77
C THR A 14 12.54 4.60 8.41
N ALA A 15 13.48 4.67 7.48
CA ALA A 15 13.37 4.06 6.17
C ALA A 15 14.68 3.36 5.78
N ILE A 16 14.56 2.32 4.97
CA ILE A 16 15.68 1.60 4.36
C ILE A 16 15.69 1.92 2.87
N GLU A 17 16.77 2.53 2.40
CA GLU A 17 17.06 2.75 0.98
C GLU A 17 17.98 1.65 0.46
N PHE A 18 17.56 1.00 -0.61
CA PHE A 18 18.34 0.02 -1.35
C PHE A 18 18.99 0.71 -2.55
N SER A 19 20.25 1.11 -2.40
CA SER A 19 21.02 1.81 -3.43
C SER A 19 22.45 1.28 -3.50
N ASP A 20 23.06 1.40 -4.68
CA ASP A 20 24.48 1.08 -4.85
C ASP A 20 25.33 2.26 -4.37
N SER A 21 26.36 1.98 -3.57
CA SER A 21 27.37 2.96 -3.14
C SER A 21 28.04 3.73 -4.28
N ALA A 22 28.03 3.18 -5.50
CA ALA A 22 28.63 3.82 -6.67
C ALA A 22 27.76 4.92 -7.31
N ASN A 23 26.44 4.94 -7.05
CA ASN A 23 25.51 5.86 -7.71
C ASN A 23 24.59 6.54 -6.69
N THR A 24 24.48 7.87 -6.78
CA THR A 24 23.48 8.61 -6.02
C THR A 24 22.14 8.55 -6.76
N PRO A 25 21.07 7.97 -6.17
CA PRO A 25 19.77 7.89 -6.84
C PRO A 25 19.15 9.28 -7.02
N GLU A 26 18.59 9.51 -8.20
CA GLU A 26 17.89 10.76 -8.55
C GLU A 26 16.40 10.68 -8.21
N ASN A 27 15.84 9.47 -8.19
CA ASN A 27 14.41 9.20 -8.08
C ASN A 27 14.16 7.99 -7.17
N PHE A 28 12.94 7.87 -6.65
CA PHE A 28 12.64 6.90 -5.59
C PHE A 28 11.31 6.19 -5.83
N VAL A 29 11.32 4.88 -5.62
CA VAL A 29 10.10 4.09 -5.39
C VAL A 29 9.98 3.89 -3.89
N VAL A 30 9.00 4.52 -3.25
CA VAL A 30 8.70 4.32 -1.83
C VAL A 30 7.79 3.11 -1.71
N PHE A 31 8.20 2.10 -0.95
CA PHE A 31 7.42 0.90 -0.67
C PHE A 31 6.81 0.98 0.73
N ILE A 32 5.50 0.76 0.83
CA ILE A 32 4.78 0.58 2.09
C ILE A 32 4.05 -0.77 2.09
N GLY A 33 4.34 -1.59 3.10
CA GLY A 33 3.76 -2.93 3.27
C GLY A 33 2.35 -2.91 3.85
N GLY A 34 1.82 -4.09 4.16
CA GLY A 34 0.58 -4.25 4.88
C GLY A 34 0.67 -3.84 6.36
N LEU A 35 -0.47 -3.87 7.06
CA LEU A 35 -0.58 -3.41 8.45
C LEU A 35 0.42 -4.13 9.39
N THR A 36 0.61 -5.43 9.16
CA THR A 36 1.49 -6.29 9.96
C THR A 36 2.94 -6.28 9.49
N ASP A 37 3.23 -5.61 8.38
CA ASP A 37 4.54 -5.62 7.76
C ASP A 37 5.51 -4.63 8.40
N GLY A 38 6.78 -4.93 8.18
CA GLY A 38 7.89 -4.06 8.50
C GLY A 38 9.01 -4.20 7.48
N PHE A 39 10.24 -3.99 7.93
CA PHE A 39 11.37 -4.15 7.03
C PHE A 39 11.55 -5.61 6.61
N LEU A 40 11.66 -5.83 5.30
CA LEU A 40 11.96 -7.13 4.69
C LEU A 40 10.96 -8.26 4.98
N THR A 41 9.75 -7.94 5.46
CA THR A 41 8.69 -8.95 5.67
C THR A 41 8.08 -9.45 4.36
N VAL A 42 8.05 -8.59 3.34
CA VAL A 42 7.57 -8.92 1.99
C VAL A 42 8.72 -9.51 1.14
N PRO A 43 8.66 -10.79 0.73
CA PRO A 43 9.82 -11.52 0.21
C PRO A 43 10.42 -10.95 -1.10
N TYR A 44 9.61 -10.40 -1.99
CA TYR A 44 10.08 -9.95 -3.31
C TYR A 44 10.78 -8.58 -3.27
N VAL A 45 10.68 -7.82 -2.17
CA VAL A 45 11.18 -6.43 -2.08
C VAL A 45 12.69 -6.31 -2.36
N PRO A 46 13.57 -7.17 -1.80
CA PRO A 46 15.01 -7.10 -2.11
C PRO A 46 15.33 -7.35 -3.59
N LEU A 47 14.60 -8.25 -4.24
CA LEU A 47 14.79 -8.53 -5.67
C LEU A 47 14.28 -7.37 -6.52
N LEU A 48 13.09 -6.85 -6.22
CA LEU A 48 12.55 -5.65 -6.87
C LEU A 48 13.52 -4.46 -6.75
N ALA A 49 14.08 -4.22 -5.56
CA ALA A 49 15.06 -3.17 -5.33
C ALA A 49 16.33 -3.35 -6.18
N LYS A 50 16.82 -4.59 -6.31
CA LYS A 50 17.97 -4.92 -7.16
C LYS A 50 17.67 -4.61 -8.63
N GLU A 51 16.51 -5.03 -9.13
CA GLU A 51 16.14 -4.83 -10.53
C GLU A 51 15.83 -3.37 -10.85
N ILE A 52 15.23 -2.61 -9.93
CA ILE A 52 15.07 -1.14 -10.03
C ILE A 52 16.45 -0.48 -10.19
N CYS A 53 17.39 -0.80 -9.31
CA CYS A 53 18.72 -0.20 -9.37
C CYS A 53 19.46 -0.59 -10.67
N GLY A 54 19.47 -1.87 -11.03
CA GLY A 54 20.18 -2.38 -12.20
C GLY A 54 19.58 -1.91 -13.53
N GLN A 55 18.27 -2.09 -13.71
CA GLN A 55 17.61 -1.83 -15.00
C GLN A 55 17.28 -0.35 -15.25
N LEU A 56 17.39 0.51 -14.23
CA LEU A 56 17.20 1.96 -14.33
C LEU A 56 18.54 2.71 -14.13
N HIS A 57 19.66 2.02 -14.34
CA HIS A 57 21.01 2.56 -14.38
C HIS A 57 21.42 3.33 -13.10
N GLY A 58 21.00 2.86 -11.94
CA GLY A 58 21.29 3.48 -10.64
C GLY A 58 20.58 4.81 -10.38
N ARG A 59 19.77 5.32 -11.32
CA ARG A 59 19.04 6.60 -11.16
C ARG A 59 17.80 6.48 -10.28
N TRP A 60 17.35 5.25 -10.02
CA TRP A 60 16.22 4.95 -9.16
C TRP A 60 16.65 4.03 -8.02
N ALA A 61 16.16 4.31 -6.82
CA ALA A 61 16.30 3.44 -5.65
C ALA A 61 14.92 3.08 -5.07
N LEU A 62 14.82 1.88 -4.50
CA LEU A 62 13.67 1.50 -3.69
C LEU A 62 13.93 1.92 -2.24
N VAL A 63 12.92 2.51 -1.61
CA VAL A 63 12.94 2.95 -0.22
C VAL A 63 11.77 2.31 0.52
N GLN A 64 12.03 1.43 1.47
CA GLN A 64 10.99 0.87 2.32
C GLN A 64 10.76 1.76 3.55
N ALA A 65 9.52 2.11 3.85
CA ALA A 65 9.16 2.98 4.97
C ALA A 65 8.65 2.18 6.19
N LEU A 66 8.99 2.61 7.39
CA LEU A 66 8.24 2.30 8.61
C LEU A 66 7.48 3.53 9.07
N ILE A 67 6.18 3.35 9.29
CA ILE A 67 5.26 4.36 9.83
C ILE A 67 4.78 3.93 11.22
N SER A 68 4.09 4.81 11.93
CA SER A 68 3.53 4.50 13.25
C SER A 68 2.53 3.34 13.20
N SER A 69 1.89 3.09 12.05
CA SER A 69 0.94 1.99 11.87
C SER A 69 1.58 0.64 11.55
N SER A 70 2.89 0.55 11.30
CA SER A 70 3.55 -0.72 11.02
C SER A 70 3.45 -1.72 12.19
N TYR A 71 3.53 -3.02 11.90
CA TYR A 71 3.38 -4.13 12.83
C TYR A 71 2.01 -4.19 13.53
N LEU A 72 1.88 -3.66 14.75
CA LEU A 72 0.64 -3.64 15.51
C LEU A 72 0.13 -2.20 15.73
N GLY A 73 0.88 -1.19 15.26
CA GLY A 73 0.59 0.20 15.52
C GLY A 73 -0.64 0.72 14.76
N PHE A 74 -1.10 -0.02 13.75
CA PHE A 74 -2.31 0.30 12.99
C PHE A 74 -3.56 0.29 13.86
N GLY A 75 -3.57 -0.48 14.94
CA GLY A 75 -4.75 -0.61 15.79
C GLY A 75 -5.20 0.69 16.44
N THR A 76 -4.28 1.64 16.61
CA THR A 76 -4.58 3.02 17.07
C THR A 76 -4.24 4.07 16.00
N GLY A 77 -4.19 3.64 14.74
CA GLY A 77 -3.84 4.46 13.61
C GLY A 77 -5.02 5.03 12.85
N SER A 78 -4.67 5.80 11.83
CA SER A 78 -5.61 6.24 10.80
C SER A 78 -4.84 6.42 9.50
N LEU A 79 -5.48 6.12 8.37
CA LEU A 79 -4.89 6.34 7.05
C LEU A 79 -4.43 7.80 6.87
N SER A 80 -5.13 8.74 7.51
CA SER A 80 -4.79 10.16 7.50
C SER A 80 -3.44 10.45 8.18
N ARG A 81 -3.19 9.83 9.35
CA ARG A 81 -1.88 9.90 10.02
C ARG A 81 -0.81 9.27 9.14
N ASP A 82 -1.11 8.13 8.52
CA ASP A 82 -0.15 7.37 7.73
C ASP A 82 0.26 8.14 6.47
N ALA A 83 -0.72 8.77 5.80
CA ALA A 83 -0.46 9.70 4.70
C ALA A 83 0.39 10.90 5.12
N GLU A 84 0.13 11.49 6.29
CA GLU A 84 0.96 12.58 6.82
C GLU A 84 2.40 12.15 7.10
N GLU A 85 2.60 10.98 7.69
CA GLU A 85 3.92 10.44 8.01
C GLU A 85 4.70 10.09 6.74
N LEU A 86 4.06 9.42 5.77
CA LEU A 86 4.64 9.19 4.45
C LEU A 86 5.01 10.50 3.76
N SER A 87 4.22 11.57 3.94
CA SER A 87 4.51 12.87 3.34
C SER A 87 5.81 13.49 3.84
N LYS A 88 6.20 13.16 5.08
CA LYS A 88 7.49 13.56 5.64
C LYS A 88 8.63 12.79 5.00
N LEU A 89 8.44 11.50 4.69
CA LEU A 89 9.44 10.73 3.94
C LEU A 89 9.59 11.26 2.51
N VAL A 90 8.50 11.54 1.80
CA VAL A 90 8.54 12.12 0.45
C VAL A 90 9.32 13.45 0.45
N ALA A 91 9.03 14.34 1.39
CA ALA A 91 9.76 15.59 1.53
C ALA A 91 11.24 15.39 1.91
N TYR A 92 11.52 14.41 2.79
CA TYR A 92 12.89 14.07 3.18
C TYR A 92 13.70 13.58 1.98
N LEU A 93 13.15 12.69 1.17
CA LEU A 93 13.82 12.15 -0.02
C LEU A 93 14.21 13.27 -0.98
N ARG A 94 13.29 14.19 -1.30
CA ARG A 94 13.61 15.33 -2.18
C ARG A 94 14.64 16.29 -1.60
N LYS A 95 14.58 16.57 -0.30
CA LYS A 95 15.46 17.58 0.34
C LYS A 95 16.84 17.05 0.73
N GLN A 96 16.94 15.78 1.11
CA GLN A 96 18.13 15.23 1.77
C GLN A 96 18.82 14.11 0.98
N ARG A 97 18.13 13.47 0.04
CA ARG A 97 18.66 12.32 -0.71
C ARG A 97 18.79 12.61 -2.21
N GLY A 98 17.75 13.17 -2.82
CA GLY A 98 17.72 13.60 -4.21
C GLY A 98 17.68 15.12 -4.35
N SER A 99 16.71 15.61 -5.13
CA SER A 99 16.46 17.03 -5.36
C SER A 99 14.96 17.35 -5.30
N ASP A 100 14.62 18.64 -5.30
CA ASP A 100 13.23 19.13 -5.36
C ASP A 100 12.45 18.63 -6.60
N SER A 101 13.16 18.20 -7.65
CA SER A 101 12.58 17.65 -8.88
C SER A 101 12.58 16.12 -8.93
N SER A 102 13.11 15.43 -7.91
CA SER A 102 13.12 13.97 -7.85
C SER A 102 11.72 13.40 -8.00
N LYS A 103 11.62 12.39 -8.87
CA LYS A 103 10.39 11.61 -9.07
C LYS A 103 10.20 10.64 -7.92
N ILE A 104 9.00 10.65 -7.34
CA ILE A 104 8.64 9.76 -6.24
C ILE A 104 7.37 9.00 -6.61
N VAL A 105 7.49 7.67 -6.66
CA VAL A 105 6.39 6.74 -6.86
C VAL A 105 6.11 6.03 -5.56
N LEU A 106 4.87 6.08 -5.05
CA LEU A 106 4.47 5.32 -3.86
C LEU A 106 3.88 3.98 -4.31
N MET A 107 4.47 2.89 -3.82
CA MET A 107 4.05 1.52 -4.05
C MET A 107 3.48 0.95 -2.76
N GLY A 108 2.17 0.80 -2.72
CA GLY A 108 1.46 0.10 -1.66
C GLY A 108 1.39 -1.39 -1.96
N HIS A 109 1.64 -2.21 -0.94
CA HIS A 109 1.42 -3.65 -0.96
C HIS A 109 0.31 -4.01 0.03
N SER A 110 -0.60 -4.91 -0.36
CA SER A 110 -1.68 -5.36 0.50
C SER A 110 -2.49 -4.16 1.03
N THR A 111 -2.74 -4.07 2.34
CA THR A 111 -3.39 -2.92 2.96
C THR A 111 -2.60 -1.61 2.84
N GLY A 112 -1.29 -1.63 2.55
CA GLY A 112 -0.52 -0.44 2.19
C GLY A 112 -1.00 0.24 0.89
N CYS A 113 -1.81 -0.46 0.08
CA CYS A 113 -2.57 0.15 -1.01
C CYS A 113 -3.57 1.20 -0.49
N GLN A 114 -4.12 1.01 0.71
CA GLN A 114 -5.03 1.96 1.35
C GLN A 114 -4.29 3.25 1.71
N ASP A 115 -3.09 3.15 2.29
CA ASP A 115 -2.22 4.31 2.56
C ASP A 115 -1.92 5.07 1.26
N THR A 116 -1.62 4.33 0.19
CA THR A 116 -1.35 4.92 -1.13
C THR A 116 -2.56 5.67 -1.69
N MET A 117 -3.76 5.08 -1.58
CA MET A 117 -4.99 5.72 -2.05
C MET A 117 -5.39 6.91 -1.16
N GLU A 118 -5.23 6.82 0.16
CA GLU A 118 -5.48 7.95 1.07
C GLU A 118 -4.54 9.11 0.76
N TYR A 119 -3.25 8.83 0.54
CA TYR A 119 -2.27 9.85 0.14
C TYR A 119 -2.72 10.63 -1.09
N LEU A 120 -3.29 9.93 -2.08
CA LEU A 120 -3.68 10.51 -3.35
C LEU A 120 -5.06 11.18 -3.33
N THR A 121 -5.98 10.72 -2.48
CA THR A 121 -7.42 11.01 -2.62
C THR A 121 -8.08 11.55 -1.35
N GLY A 122 -7.37 11.46 -0.22
CA GLY A 122 -7.76 11.99 1.08
C GLY A 122 -7.87 13.52 1.08
N THR A 123 -8.23 14.09 2.22
CA THR A 123 -8.47 15.54 2.36
C THR A 123 -7.19 16.34 2.60
N HIS A 124 -6.02 15.71 2.47
CA HIS A 124 -4.74 16.34 2.74
C HIS A 124 -4.34 17.35 1.65
N GLU A 125 -3.95 18.55 2.06
CA GLU A 125 -3.36 19.55 1.17
C GLU A 125 -1.83 19.49 1.25
N PHE A 126 -1.23 18.60 0.45
CA PHE A 126 0.22 18.49 0.40
C PHE A 126 0.87 19.61 -0.43
N GLU A 127 1.89 20.24 0.15
CA GLU A 127 2.84 21.09 -0.56
C GLU A 127 3.50 20.34 -1.71
N HIS A 128 3.99 21.06 -2.71
CA HIS A 128 4.64 20.48 -3.89
C HIS A 128 5.73 19.46 -3.53
N ILE A 129 6.54 19.75 -2.52
CA ILE A 129 7.65 18.89 -2.08
C ILE A 129 7.20 17.53 -1.54
N SER A 130 5.93 17.40 -1.15
CA SER A 130 5.32 16.17 -0.65
C SER A 130 4.36 15.54 -1.67
N ARG A 131 4.22 16.05 -2.89
CA ARG A 131 3.33 15.40 -3.88
C ARG A 131 3.98 14.17 -4.51
N LEU A 132 3.20 13.16 -4.84
CA LEU A 132 3.67 11.99 -5.58
C LEU A 132 3.67 12.26 -7.09
N ASP A 133 4.57 11.62 -7.83
CA ASP A 133 4.62 11.67 -9.29
C ASP A 133 3.90 10.47 -9.93
N GLY A 134 3.73 9.37 -9.19
CA GLY A 134 3.01 8.16 -9.62
C GLY A 134 2.70 7.26 -8.44
N ALA A 135 1.90 6.22 -8.69
CA ALA A 135 1.58 5.22 -7.68
C ALA A 135 1.45 3.80 -8.26
N ILE A 136 1.71 2.82 -7.41
CA ILE A 136 1.59 1.39 -7.72
C ILE A 136 0.78 0.74 -6.58
N LEU A 137 -0.25 -0.02 -6.94
CA LEU A 137 -1.04 -0.85 -6.03
C LEU A 137 -0.72 -2.31 -6.32
N GLN A 138 -0.15 -3.03 -5.36
CA GLN A 138 0.19 -4.45 -5.49
C GLN A 138 -0.60 -5.28 -4.49
N ALA A 139 -1.33 -6.27 -5.02
CA ALA A 139 -2.32 -7.05 -4.27
C ALA A 139 -3.27 -6.15 -3.44
N PRO A 140 -3.92 -5.13 -4.05
CA PRO A 140 -4.92 -4.34 -3.34
C PRO A 140 -6.08 -5.26 -2.90
N ILE A 141 -6.19 -5.49 -1.61
CA ILE A 141 -7.27 -6.30 -1.04
C ILE A 141 -8.43 -5.42 -0.54
N SER A 142 -9.64 -5.98 -0.63
CA SER A 142 -10.77 -5.50 0.15
C SER A 142 -10.81 -6.29 1.45
N ASP A 143 -10.62 -5.60 2.58
CA ASP A 143 -10.55 -6.25 3.89
C ASP A 143 -11.85 -6.96 4.29
N VAL A 144 -13.02 -6.68 3.70
CA VAL A 144 -14.30 -7.33 4.07
C VAL A 144 -14.57 -8.56 3.25
N GLU A 145 -14.28 -8.57 1.95
CA GLU A 145 -14.36 -9.82 1.19
C GLU A 145 -13.33 -10.82 1.73
N ALA A 146 -12.13 -10.34 2.09
CA ALA A 146 -11.15 -11.13 2.80
C ALA A 146 -11.63 -11.53 4.21
N CYS A 147 -12.06 -10.58 5.05
CA CYS A 147 -12.47 -10.90 6.43
C CYS A 147 -13.75 -11.71 6.51
N GLU A 148 -14.78 -11.50 5.69
CA GLU A 148 -15.98 -12.36 5.66
C GLU A 148 -15.66 -13.76 5.18
N TYR A 149 -14.75 -13.89 4.21
CA TYR A 149 -14.29 -15.19 3.73
C TYR A 149 -13.44 -15.91 4.79
N LEU A 150 -12.65 -15.17 5.57
CA LEU A 150 -11.78 -15.69 6.62
C LEU A 150 -12.49 -15.82 8.00
N ASP A 151 -13.59 -15.11 8.24
CA ASP A 151 -14.43 -15.14 9.45
C ASP A 151 -15.33 -16.38 9.44
N THR A 152 -14.69 -17.54 9.47
CA THR A 152 -15.35 -18.85 9.51
C THR A 152 -16.29 -19.01 10.71
N GLU A 153 -16.09 -18.22 11.78
CA GLU A 153 -16.89 -18.23 13.01
C GLU A 153 -18.03 -17.18 13.03
N LYS A 154 -18.14 -16.32 12.01
CA LYS A 154 -19.17 -15.28 11.85
C LYS A 154 -19.22 -14.29 13.03
N GLN A 155 -18.06 -13.92 13.56
CA GLN A 155 -17.95 -13.02 14.71
C GLN A 155 -17.92 -11.53 14.30
N LEU A 156 -17.63 -11.22 13.03
CA LEU A 156 -17.49 -9.86 12.50
C LEU A 156 -18.73 -8.97 12.74
N PRO A 157 -19.99 -9.43 12.56
CA PRO A 157 -21.17 -8.59 12.84
C PRO A 157 -21.28 -8.18 14.31
N GLY A 158 -20.87 -9.05 15.22
CA GLY A 158 -20.87 -8.75 16.66
C GLY A 158 -19.84 -7.70 17.02
N LEU A 159 -18.63 -7.81 16.44
CA LEU A 159 -17.56 -6.83 16.63
C LEU A 159 -17.95 -5.45 16.08
N LEU A 160 -18.59 -5.43 14.92
CA LEU A 160 -19.13 -4.23 14.29
C LEU A 160 -20.13 -3.49 15.18
N ALA A 161 -21.10 -4.23 15.75
CA ALA A 161 -22.08 -3.63 16.63
C ALA A 161 -21.45 -2.99 17.87
N ILE A 162 -20.35 -3.55 18.38
CA ILE A 162 -19.58 -2.96 19.50
C ILE A 162 -18.90 -1.66 19.05
N ALA A 163 -18.23 -1.67 17.90
CA ALA A 163 -17.55 -0.49 17.37
C ALA A 163 -18.53 0.66 17.08
N GLU A 164 -19.65 0.37 16.41
CA GLU A 164 -20.70 1.36 16.12
C GLU A 164 -21.30 1.96 17.39
N LYS A 165 -21.54 1.13 18.41
CA LYS A 165 -22.01 1.60 19.71
C LYS A 165 -21.02 2.57 20.35
N LEU A 166 -19.74 2.21 20.41
CA LEU A 166 -18.70 3.06 21.00
C LEU A 166 -18.55 4.38 20.24
N ILE A 167 -18.61 4.35 18.91
CA ILE A 167 -18.60 5.56 18.07
C ILE A 167 -19.83 6.44 18.37
N GLY A 168 -21.03 5.84 18.47
CA GLY A 168 -22.26 6.55 18.82
C GLY A 168 -22.24 7.18 20.22
N GLU A 169 -21.45 6.61 21.14
CA GLU A 169 -21.19 7.16 22.48
C GLU A 169 -20.08 8.23 22.51
N GLY A 170 -19.48 8.56 21.36
CA GLY A 170 -18.36 9.51 21.27
C GLY A 170 -17.02 8.93 21.74
N LYS A 171 -16.89 7.60 21.78
CA LYS A 171 -15.71 6.85 22.25
C LYS A 171 -15.00 6.13 21.10
N SER A 172 -14.80 6.84 19.98
CA SER A 172 -14.19 6.29 18.76
C SER A 172 -12.78 5.73 18.99
N GLU A 173 -12.03 6.30 19.94
CA GLU A 173 -10.66 5.90 20.28
C GLU A 173 -10.57 4.80 21.35
N GLU A 174 -11.69 4.29 21.86
CA GLU A 174 -11.68 3.22 22.84
C GLU A 174 -11.29 1.89 22.19
N LEU A 175 -10.39 1.15 22.86
CA LEU A 175 -9.94 -0.16 22.40
C LEU A 175 -11.08 -1.19 22.52
N LEU A 176 -11.17 -2.07 21.53
CA LEU A 176 -12.08 -3.20 21.57
C LEU A 176 -11.57 -4.29 22.53
N PRO A 177 -12.48 -5.16 23.04
CA PRO A 177 -12.12 -6.22 23.96
C PRO A 177 -11.06 -7.16 23.37
N VAL A 178 -10.19 -7.73 24.21
CA VAL A 178 -9.13 -8.67 23.79
C VAL A 178 -9.66 -9.85 22.96
N SER A 179 -10.91 -10.26 23.19
CA SER A 179 -11.58 -11.30 22.39
C SER A 179 -11.71 -10.96 20.91
N SER A 180 -11.52 -9.70 20.50
CA SER A 180 -11.54 -9.30 19.10
C SER A 180 -10.18 -9.43 18.40
N PHE A 181 -9.09 -9.68 19.13
CA PHE A 181 -7.73 -9.59 18.57
C PHE A 181 -7.50 -10.62 17.46
N ASP A 182 -8.12 -11.80 17.56
CA ASP A 182 -8.05 -12.83 16.51
C ASP A 182 -8.64 -12.33 15.18
N LEU A 183 -9.64 -11.44 15.24
CA LEU A 183 -10.28 -10.82 14.07
C LEU A 183 -9.54 -9.59 13.56
N THR A 184 -8.55 -9.10 14.32
CA THR A 184 -7.78 -7.88 14.01
C THR A 184 -6.30 -8.17 13.90
N PHE A 185 -5.96 -9.38 13.41
CA PHE A 185 -4.59 -9.81 13.15
C PHE A 185 -3.66 -9.70 14.39
N GLY A 186 -4.23 -9.92 15.57
CA GLY A 186 -3.52 -9.83 16.86
C GLY A 186 -3.32 -8.41 17.40
N ALA A 187 -3.80 -7.38 16.70
CA ALA A 187 -3.58 -5.99 17.11
C ALA A 187 -4.71 -5.45 18.01
N PRO A 188 -4.37 -4.63 19.02
CA PRO A 188 -5.36 -3.88 19.79
C PRO A 188 -5.95 -2.75 18.94
N THR A 189 -7.18 -2.92 18.46
CA THR A 189 -7.84 -1.93 17.61
C THR A 189 -8.79 -1.01 18.38
N THR A 190 -8.88 0.25 17.95
CA THR A 190 -9.94 1.16 18.39
C THR A 190 -11.27 0.85 17.68
N ALA A 191 -12.37 1.36 18.23
CA ALA A 191 -13.67 1.32 17.58
C ALA A 191 -13.62 2.00 16.19
N TYR A 192 -12.94 3.15 16.08
CA TYR A 192 -12.74 3.86 14.82
C TYR A 192 -12.02 3.01 13.78
N GLN A 193 -10.86 2.44 14.13
CA GLN A 193 -10.06 1.68 13.17
C GLN A 193 -10.82 0.46 12.67
N THR A 194 -11.52 -0.24 13.56
CA THR A 194 -12.34 -1.40 13.20
C THR A 194 -13.47 -0.99 12.24
N ALA A 195 -14.12 0.16 12.46
CA ALA A 195 -15.12 0.68 11.53
C ALA A 195 -14.52 1.13 10.18
N MET A 196 -13.32 1.72 10.16
CA MET A 196 -12.64 2.17 8.94
C MET A 196 -12.14 1.03 8.06
N MET A 197 -11.57 -0.03 8.66
CA MET A 197 -11.27 -1.29 7.97
C MET A 197 -12.50 -1.84 7.24
N ILE A 198 -13.71 -1.50 7.71
CA ILE A 198 -14.98 -1.97 7.15
C ILE A 198 -15.65 -0.94 6.22
N PHE A 199 -15.26 0.33 6.26
CA PHE A 199 -15.78 1.35 5.34
C PHE A 199 -15.17 1.24 3.94
N PHE A 200 -13.93 0.77 3.79
CA PHE A 200 -13.28 0.50 2.49
C PHE A 200 -13.82 -0.73 1.73
N CYS A 201 -14.94 -1.24 2.23
CA CYS A 201 -15.25 -2.65 2.21
C CYS A 201 -16.74 -2.92 1.93
N LEU A 202 -17.56 -1.86 1.98
CA LEU A 202 -18.88 -1.90 1.37
C LEU A 202 -18.70 -1.74 -0.13
N THR A 203 -19.18 -2.72 -0.90
CA THR A 203 -19.27 -2.74 -2.36
C THR A 203 -19.19 -1.33 -2.93
N LEU A 204 -18.03 -1.01 -3.54
CA LEU A 204 -17.77 0.30 -4.08
C LEU A 204 -18.75 0.52 -5.22
N ASN A 205 -19.90 1.11 -4.89
CA ASN A 205 -20.77 1.65 -5.90
C ASN A 205 -19.98 2.72 -6.65
N ASP A 206 -20.44 3.03 -7.85
CA ASP A 206 -19.72 3.92 -8.74
C ASP A 206 -19.46 5.31 -8.10
N SER A 207 -20.28 5.75 -7.13
CA SER A 207 -20.05 7.00 -6.38
C SER A 207 -18.81 6.94 -5.48
N VAL A 208 -18.49 5.79 -4.88
CA VAL A 208 -17.28 5.64 -4.06
C VAL A 208 -16.04 5.58 -4.96
N LEU A 209 -16.12 4.88 -6.10
CA LEU A 209 -15.02 4.82 -7.07
C LEU A 209 -14.71 6.20 -7.67
N GLU A 210 -15.72 7.01 -7.95
CA GLU A 210 -15.55 8.41 -8.37
C GLU A 210 -14.83 9.25 -7.31
N LYS A 211 -15.16 9.07 -6.03
CA LYS A 211 -14.55 9.81 -4.91
C LYS A 211 -13.16 9.32 -4.53
N THR A 212 -12.76 8.13 -4.99
CA THR A 212 -11.44 7.52 -4.76
C THR A 212 -10.63 7.53 -6.05
N PHE A 213 -10.73 6.49 -6.88
CA PHE A 213 -10.03 6.36 -8.17
C PHE A 213 -10.24 7.57 -9.10
N GLY A 214 -11.43 8.17 -9.14
CA GLY A 214 -11.72 9.37 -9.94
C GLY A 214 -10.93 10.62 -9.56
N LYS A 215 -10.44 10.67 -8.31
CA LYS A 215 -9.57 11.76 -7.83
C LYS A 215 -8.09 11.56 -8.16
N VAL A 216 -7.66 10.37 -8.57
CA VAL A 216 -6.24 10.09 -8.83
C VAL A 216 -5.77 10.85 -10.08
N LYS A 217 -4.81 11.77 -9.90
CA LYS A 217 -4.28 12.64 -10.97
C LYS A 217 -2.87 12.29 -11.47
N VAL A 218 -2.30 11.21 -10.96
CA VAL A 218 -0.97 10.70 -11.33
C VAL A 218 -1.08 9.33 -12.01
N PRO A 219 -0.08 8.88 -12.80
CA PRO A 219 -0.08 7.52 -13.33
C PRO A 219 -0.27 6.49 -12.23
N LEU A 220 -1.19 5.54 -12.44
CA LEU A 220 -1.54 4.51 -11.47
C LEU A 220 -1.37 3.13 -12.10
N LEU A 221 -0.48 2.31 -11.54
CA LEU A 221 -0.33 0.89 -11.90
C LEU A 221 -1.02 0.03 -10.85
N ALA A 222 -1.84 -0.93 -11.27
CA ALA A 222 -2.43 -1.92 -10.37
C ALA A 222 -2.04 -3.34 -10.80
N LEU A 223 -1.53 -4.14 -9.86
CA LEU A 223 -1.06 -5.51 -10.07
C LEU A 223 -1.72 -6.44 -9.06
N GLN A 224 -2.62 -7.31 -9.53
CA GLN A 224 -3.34 -8.27 -8.67
C GLN A 224 -2.82 -9.70 -8.91
N GLY A 225 -2.57 -10.49 -7.87
CA GLY A 225 -2.13 -11.87 -8.02
C GLY A 225 -3.27 -12.81 -8.43
N SER A 226 -3.04 -13.71 -9.39
CA SER A 226 -4.08 -14.65 -9.83
C SER A 226 -4.36 -15.78 -8.83
N LYS A 227 -3.45 -16.02 -7.90
CA LYS A 227 -3.55 -17.02 -6.82
C LYS A 227 -3.63 -16.36 -5.45
N ASP A 228 -4.00 -15.08 -5.41
CA ASP A 228 -4.09 -14.35 -4.15
C ASP A 228 -5.22 -14.94 -3.28
N GLY A 229 -4.83 -15.66 -2.23
CA GLY A 229 -5.77 -16.33 -1.32
C GLY A 229 -6.59 -15.37 -0.47
N ALA A 230 -6.24 -14.08 -0.42
CA ALA A 230 -7.05 -13.06 0.22
C ALA A 230 -8.23 -12.59 -0.64
N VAL A 231 -8.24 -12.94 -1.94
CA VAL A 231 -9.35 -12.65 -2.85
C VAL A 231 -10.31 -13.84 -2.88
N PRO A 232 -11.58 -13.68 -2.47
CA PRO A 232 -12.53 -14.79 -2.50
C PRO A 232 -12.76 -15.33 -3.92
N PRO A 233 -13.00 -16.65 -4.06
CA PRO A 233 -13.09 -17.30 -5.37
C PRO A 233 -14.28 -16.85 -6.23
N TYR A 234 -15.29 -16.19 -5.64
CA TYR A 234 -16.43 -15.64 -6.37
C TYR A 234 -16.15 -14.26 -6.97
N VAL A 235 -15.04 -13.61 -6.63
CA VAL A 235 -14.69 -12.27 -7.15
C VAL A 235 -14.07 -12.40 -8.53
N ASP A 236 -14.73 -11.82 -9.53
CA ASP A 236 -14.14 -11.65 -10.86
C ASP A 236 -13.15 -10.47 -10.84
N MET A 237 -11.88 -10.79 -10.60
CA MET A 237 -10.78 -9.81 -10.57
C MET A 237 -10.66 -8.99 -11.86
N ALA A 238 -10.92 -9.60 -13.03
CA ALA A 238 -10.81 -8.89 -14.31
C ALA A 238 -11.92 -7.83 -14.43
N THR A 239 -13.15 -8.20 -14.05
CA THR A 239 -14.26 -7.26 -13.98
C THR A 239 -13.99 -6.16 -12.95
N LEU A 240 -13.47 -6.51 -11.76
CA LEU A 240 -13.14 -5.55 -10.70
C LEU A 240 -12.09 -4.53 -11.14
N MET A 241 -10.94 -4.97 -11.65
CA MET A 241 -9.89 -4.07 -12.15
C MET A 241 -10.38 -3.23 -13.32
N ASN A 242 -11.21 -3.78 -14.20
CA ASN A 242 -11.80 -3.01 -15.29
C ASN A 242 -12.79 -1.95 -14.79
N ARG A 243 -13.48 -2.17 -13.66
CA ARG A 243 -14.29 -1.14 -13.01
C ARG A 243 -13.40 -0.01 -12.50
N TRP A 244 -12.33 -0.30 -11.75
CA TRP A 244 -11.38 0.72 -11.29
C TRP A 244 -10.80 1.57 -12.43
N ARG A 245 -10.41 0.90 -13.52
CA ARG A 245 -9.92 1.55 -14.75
C ARG A 245 -10.89 2.59 -15.33
N LYS A 246 -12.21 2.38 -15.21
CA LYS A 246 -13.21 3.33 -15.75
C LYS A 246 -13.23 4.66 -15.02
N PHE A 247 -12.82 4.68 -13.74
CA PHE A 247 -12.80 5.88 -12.90
C PHE A 247 -11.41 6.52 -12.86
N ALA A 248 -10.35 5.72 -12.87
CA ALA A 248 -8.98 6.23 -12.85
C ALA A 248 -8.55 6.80 -14.21
N GLU A 249 -8.59 8.13 -14.34
CA GLU A 249 -8.22 8.87 -15.55
C GLU A 249 -6.82 8.50 -16.08
N ARG A 250 -5.86 8.31 -15.16
CA ARG A 250 -4.45 7.99 -15.47
C ARG A 250 -4.08 6.54 -15.19
N TRP A 251 -5.03 5.63 -15.44
CA TRP A 251 -4.79 4.19 -15.33
C TRP A 251 -3.71 3.71 -16.31
N SER A 252 -2.69 3.04 -15.79
CA SER A 252 -1.62 2.47 -16.61
C SER A 252 -2.16 1.29 -17.43
N SER A 253 -1.85 1.29 -18.73
CA SER A 253 -2.11 0.16 -19.62
C SER A 253 -1.31 -1.10 -19.26
N LEU A 254 -0.35 -0.99 -18.36
CA LEU A 254 0.46 -2.12 -17.86
C LEU A 254 -0.17 -2.81 -16.65
N SER A 255 -1.25 -2.25 -16.08
CA SER A 255 -1.97 -2.87 -14.98
C SER A 255 -2.57 -4.20 -15.41
N CYS A 256 -2.39 -5.25 -14.61
CA CYS A 256 -2.81 -6.60 -14.98
C CYS A 256 -2.99 -7.51 -13.77
N ILE A 257 -3.63 -8.66 -14.03
CA ILE A 257 -3.55 -9.83 -13.15
C ILE A 257 -2.21 -10.52 -13.43
N VAL A 258 -1.37 -10.63 -12.41
CA VAL A 258 -0.08 -11.34 -12.45
C VAL A 258 -0.36 -12.83 -12.31
N LEU A 259 -0.20 -13.57 -13.41
CA LEU A 259 -0.45 -15.00 -13.45
C LEU A 259 0.51 -15.74 -12.51
N GLY A 260 -0.05 -16.64 -11.71
CA GLY A 260 0.68 -17.49 -10.79
C GLY A 260 1.12 -16.82 -9.48
N ALA A 261 0.88 -15.51 -9.31
CA ALA A 261 1.24 -14.80 -8.09
C ALA A 261 0.21 -15.03 -6.97
N ASP A 262 0.68 -15.44 -5.80
CA ASP A 262 -0.05 -15.35 -4.53
C ASP A 262 0.05 -13.92 -3.95
N HIS A 263 -0.51 -13.70 -2.75
CA HIS A 263 -0.63 -12.37 -2.13
C HIS A 263 0.73 -11.66 -1.99
N ASN A 264 1.71 -12.38 -1.45
CA ASN A 264 3.03 -11.85 -1.10
C ASN A 264 4.11 -12.17 -2.13
N LEU A 265 3.74 -12.79 -3.26
CA LEU A 265 4.68 -13.41 -4.20
C LEU A 265 5.71 -14.28 -3.47
N SER A 266 5.19 -15.13 -2.58
CA SER A 266 5.95 -16.03 -1.72
C SER A 266 6.44 -17.27 -2.50
N GLU A 267 6.97 -18.26 -1.78
CA GLU A 267 7.37 -19.55 -2.35
C GLU A 267 6.20 -20.35 -2.94
N ASP A 268 4.95 -20.02 -2.59
CA ASP A 268 3.74 -20.63 -3.14
C ASP A 268 3.34 -20.07 -4.52
N SER A 269 3.99 -19.00 -4.97
CA SER A 269 3.82 -18.47 -6.33
C SER A 269 4.40 -19.39 -7.40
N ASP A 270 3.81 -19.37 -8.59
CA ASP A 270 4.41 -20.07 -9.74
C ASP A 270 5.75 -19.45 -10.14
N ALA A 271 6.64 -20.29 -10.66
CA ALA A 271 7.90 -19.84 -11.25
C ALA A 271 7.66 -18.74 -12.30
N GLY A 272 8.35 -17.60 -12.15
CA GLY A 272 8.24 -16.44 -13.04
C GLY A 272 7.19 -15.40 -12.65
N ALA A 273 6.34 -15.66 -11.64
CA ALA A 273 5.34 -14.67 -11.21
C ALA A 273 5.99 -13.37 -10.67
N VAL A 274 7.07 -13.51 -9.89
CA VAL A 274 7.86 -12.37 -9.40
C VAL A 274 8.50 -11.59 -10.56
N ASP A 275 9.01 -12.29 -11.58
CA ASP A 275 9.65 -11.66 -12.73
C ASP A 275 8.63 -10.83 -13.53
N ILE A 276 7.41 -11.35 -13.73
CA ILE A 276 6.32 -10.61 -14.39
C ILE A 276 6.01 -9.33 -13.61
N LEU A 277 5.87 -9.43 -12.28
CA LEU A 277 5.59 -8.26 -11.45
C LEU A 277 6.68 -7.20 -11.59
N ILE A 278 7.95 -7.60 -11.45
CA ILE A 278 9.09 -6.70 -11.57
C ILE A 278 9.12 -6.07 -12.95
N GLU A 279 8.91 -6.85 -14.01
CA GLU A 279 8.86 -6.35 -15.40
C GLU A 279 7.80 -5.25 -15.55
N LYS A 280 6.60 -5.43 -14.97
CA LYS A 280 5.53 -4.42 -15.02
C LYS A 280 5.92 -3.15 -14.28
N VAL A 281 6.51 -3.26 -13.08
CA VAL A 281 6.98 -2.10 -12.29
C VAL A 281 8.06 -1.33 -13.06
N ILE A 282 9.08 -2.02 -13.57
CA ILE A 282 10.17 -1.39 -14.34
C ILE A 282 9.64 -0.75 -15.62
N SER A 283 8.77 -1.44 -16.36
CA SER A 283 8.18 -0.93 -17.59
C SER A 283 7.32 0.31 -17.34
N PHE A 284 6.58 0.34 -16.23
CA PHE A 284 5.80 1.50 -15.82
C PHE A 284 6.69 2.69 -15.51
N ILE A 285 7.76 2.48 -14.75
CA ILE A 285 8.71 3.56 -14.42
C ILE A 285 9.36 4.11 -15.69
N LYS A 286 9.80 3.23 -16.60
CA LYS A 286 10.38 3.63 -17.88
C LYS A 286 9.39 4.41 -18.74
N LYS A 287 8.15 3.95 -18.85
CA LYS A 287 7.14 4.57 -19.71
C LYS A 287 6.72 5.97 -19.25
N GLU A 288 6.57 6.17 -17.94
CA GLU A 288 5.99 7.41 -17.40
C GLU A 288 7.04 8.45 -16.99
N PHE A 289 8.29 8.03 -16.73
CA PHE A 289 9.31 8.90 -16.12
C PHE A 289 10.67 8.86 -16.82
N GLN A 290 10.82 8.19 -17.97
CA GLN A 290 12.03 8.19 -18.80
C GLN A 290 11.71 8.48 -20.26
#